data_AF-A0A8S1SYA6-F1
#
_entry.id   AF-A0A8S1SYA6-F1
#
_cell.length_a   1.000
_cell.length_b   1.000
_cell.length_c   1.000
_cell.angle_alpha   90.00
_cell.angle_beta   90.00
_cell.angle_gamma   90.00
#
_symmetry.space_group_name_H-M   'P 1'
#
loop_
_entity.id
_entity.type
_entity.pdbx_description
1 polymer ?
#
loop_
_entity_poly.entity_id
_entity_poly.type
_entity_poly.pdbx_seq_one_letter_code
_entity_poly.pdbx_strand_id
1 'polypeptide(L)'
;MEVEHNTGLDRLKQQAEDHKNKGNDYFKRALYSNAAEEYEKAIELCPNEPNYYGNRAACFLQMKKYNKCLKDCEKALSLDPNNPKFLRRKALSLQYLGMLTEAKPIFGQIVNLDNSEQSIKEHKQINELIYNVQQTHQKLDAKQYKEALYYMEKVAKEIPDAVDIQILNCECLARTGNANQAQEQLRLIQEKCGPRAETSYLKGLIELYGGNPDKAKPILQEGVRQDQNNKKCLLAFQMAKDSDNYKSKGNDCLNSNKFNEAIDYYTKALEVDSNNLKFNSIIYANRGLAYQKLKDHRKAVNDFDKSIELNDRYFKAYLRRGDSRQELGDLDGAQGDYQKVMELDQGSIQQMRQKINEITRKQKQLSKKDYYKILEVDKNASEADIKKAYRKLALQWHPDKNKESEEQKKLADKKFREIAEAYSVLSDKQKRQQYDMGVDPNDPMGGAGGFETNIDPSQIFKMFFGSEGGADFGDFGFGNMAGGEFPGGFKTVFTTNLGGMGQNMRGGSGFPFQFGDFSQQGGAGFSGFSFPGMQFTQQQQRRK
;
A
#
# COMPACT_ATOMS: atom_id res chain seq x y z
N MET A 1 -55.32 19.66 62.65
CA MET A 1 -54.00 19.09 62.33
C MET A 1 -53.94 18.40 60.96
N GLU A 2 -54.99 17.72 60.48
CA GLU A 2 -55.01 17.16 59.10
C GLU A 2 -55.16 18.22 57.99
N VAL A 3 -55.82 19.36 58.25
CA VAL A 3 -56.08 20.40 57.23
C VAL A 3 -54.84 21.27 56.93
N GLU A 4 -53.99 21.54 57.93
CA GLU A 4 -52.74 22.29 57.74
C GLU A 4 -51.63 21.46 57.07
N HIS A 5 -51.68 20.13 57.23
CA HIS A 5 -50.73 19.24 56.59
C HIS A 5 -50.98 19.12 55.06
N ASN A 6 -52.23 19.32 54.62
CA ASN A 6 -52.62 19.28 53.21
C ASN A 6 -52.23 20.56 52.45
N THR A 7 -52.34 21.74 53.08
CA THR A 7 -52.04 23.03 52.42
C THR A 7 -50.55 23.25 52.17
N GLY A 8 -49.67 22.75 53.04
CA GLY A 8 -48.22 22.78 52.84
C GLY A 8 -47.76 21.90 51.67
N LEU A 9 -48.33 20.69 51.56
CA LEU A 9 -48.02 19.76 50.47
C LEU A 9 -48.50 20.29 49.11
N ASP A 10 -49.67 20.91 49.07
CA ASP A 10 -50.20 21.51 47.84
C ASP A 10 -49.40 22.74 47.39
N ARG A 11 -48.88 23.53 48.34
CA ARG A 11 -47.97 24.64 48.03
C ARG A 11 -46.64 24.14 47.44
N LEU A 12 -46.08 23.06 47.98
CA LEU A 12 -44.84 22.46 47.45
C LEU A 12 -45.05 21.89 46.05
N LYS A 13 -46.19 21.23 45.80
CA LYS A 13 -46.58 20.75 44.47
C LYS A 13 -46.72 21.90 43.46
N GLN A 14 -47.36 22.99 43.85
CA GLN A 14 -47.51 24.17 42.98
C GLN A 14 -46.14 24.77 42.63
N GLN A 15 -45.23 24.89 43.60
CA GLN A 15 -43.87 25.36 43.35
C GLN A 15 -43.09 24.42 42.42
N ALA A 16 -43.21 23.11 42.61
CA ALA A 16 -42.58 22.12 41.74
C ALA A 16 -43.10 22.22 40.29
N GLU A 17 -44.40 22.47 40.12
CA GLU A 17 -45.04 22.65 38.83
C GLU A 17 -44.57 23.94 38.11
N ASP A 18 -44.38 25.04 38.85
CA ASP A 18 -43.80 26.28 38.32
C ASP A 18 -42.36 26.05 37.83
N HIS A 19 -41.55 25.32 38.60
CA HIS A 19 -40.20 24.92 38.19
C HIS A 19 -40.23 24.00 36.95
N LYS A 20 -41.17 23.04 36.87
CA LYS A 20 -41.36 22.23 35.65
C LYS A 20 -41.67 23.11 34.44
N ASN A 21 -42.58 24.08 34.59
CA ASN A 21 -42.99 24.94 33.48
C ASN A 21 -41.83 25.84 33.00
N LYS A 22 -41.05 26.40 33.92
CA LYS A 22 -39.80 27.10 33.58
C LYS A 22 -38.80 26.18 32.88
N GLY A 23 -38.63 24.95 33.36
CA GLY A 23 -37.81 23.93 32.72
C GLY A 23 -38.27 23.60 31.29
N ASN A 24 -39.58 23.49 31.06
CA ASN A 24 -40.17 23.27 29.74
C ASN A 24 -39.86 24.43 28.79
N ASP A 25 -39.91 25.67 29.27
CA ASP A 25 -39.60 26.84 28.46
C ASP A 25 -38.11 26.92 28.11
N TYR A 26 -37.22 26.61 29.06
CA TYR A 26 -35.79 26.46 28.76
C TYR A 26 -35.53 25.33 27.74
N PHE A 27 -36.23 24.21 27.87
CA PHE A 27 -36.11 23.08 26.95
C PHE A 27 -36.51 23.47 25.52
N LYS A 28 -37.64 24.18 25.35
CA LYS A 28 -38.09 24.71 24.04
C LYS A 28 -37.07 25.67 23.42
N ARG A 29 -36.32 26.40 24.26
CA ARG A 29 -35.23 27.30 23.82
C ARG A 29 -33.90 26.58 23.61
N ALA A 30 -33.87 25.24 23.67
CA ALA A 30 -32.66 24.41 23.62
C ALA A 30 -31.61 24.72 24.71
N LEU A 31 -32.01 25.38 25.80
CA LEU A 31 -31.16 25.66 26.96
C LEU A 31 -31.22 24.47 27.93
N TYR A 32 -30.70 23.33 27.50
CA TYR A 32 -30.87 22.05 28.20
C TYR A 32 -30.23 22.00 29.59
N SER A 33 -29.14 22.74 29.82
CA SER A 33 -28.51 22.80 31.15
C SER A 33 -29.44 23.49 32.16
N ASN A 34 -29.93 24.67 31.82
CA ASN A 34 -30.85 25.44 32.66
C ASN A 34 -32.18 24.69 32.85
N ALA A 35 -32.66 24.02 31.80
CA ALA A 35 -33.84 23.16 31.91
C ALA A 35 -33.62 22.03 32.93
N ALA A 36 -32.46 21.36 32.88
CA ALA A 36 -32.13 20.29 33.81
C ALA A 36 -32.05 20.77 35.28
N GLU A 37 -31.51 21.98 35.51
CA GLU A 37 -31.45 22.60 36.84
C GLU A 37 -32.85 22.94 37.38
N GLU A 38 -33.76 23.47 36.55
CA GLU A 38 -35.14 23.73 36.97
C GLU A 38 -35.91 22.43 37.26
N TYR A 39 -35.69 21.36 36.48
CA TYR A 39 -36.27 20.05 36.81
C TYR A 39 -35.68 19.44 38.08
N GLU A 40 -34.40 19.69 38.38
CA GLU A 40 -33.78 19.26 39.63
C GLU A 40 -34.46 19.93 40.84
N LYS A 41 -34.72 21.24 40.78
CA LYS A 41 -35.51 21.94 41.81
C LYS A 41 -36.91 21.36 41.96
N ALA A 42 -37.57 21.00 40.86
CA ALA A 42 -38.88 20.34 40.91
C ALA A 42 -38.82 18.96 41.58
N ILE A 43 -37.75 18.19 41.33
CA ILE A 43 -37.50 16.89 41.97
C ILE A 43 -37.24 17.03 43.47
N GLU A 44 -36.46 18.03 43.89
CA GLU A 44 -36.19 18.31 45.30
C GLU A 44 -37.48 18.61 46.09
N LEU A 45 -38.40 19.35 45.47
CA LEU A 45 -39.70 19.68 46.07
C LEU A 45 -40.67 18.49 46.08
N CYS A 46 -40.63 17.64 45.04
CA CYS A 46 -41.57 16.54 44.83
C CYS A 46 -40.85 15.31 44.23
N PRO A 47 -40.18 14.50 45.07
CA PRO A 47 -39.27 13.43 44.62
C PRO A 47 -39.97 12.18 44.05
N ASN A 48 -41.29 12.07 44.21
CA ASN A 48 -42.07 10.91 43.78
C ASN A 48 -42.82 11.12 42.45
N GLU A 49 -42.60 12.26 41.78
CA GLU A 49 -43.24 12.55 40.49
C GLU A 49 -42.37 12.07 39.32
N PRO A 50 -42.80 11.04 38.54
CA PRO A 50 -41.98 10.44 37.49
C PRO A 50 -41.66 11.41 36.33
N ASN A 51 -42.58 12.32 36.01
CA ASN A 51 -42.43 13.22 34.86
C ASN A 51 -41.23 14.18 35.00
N TYR A 52 -40.88 14.58 36.22
CA TYR A 52 -39.74 15.48 36.43
C TYR A 52 -38.41 14.79 36.09
N TYR A 53 -38.22 13.55 36.55
CA TYR A 53 -37.07 12.72 36.15
C TYR A 53 -37.08 12.46 34.65
N GLY A 54 -38.23 12.15 34.07
CA GLY A 54 -38.37 11.97 32.63
C GLY A 54 -37.93 13.19 31.83
N ASN A 55 -38.38 14.39 32.22
CA ASN A 55 -38.04 15.63 31.53
C ASN A 55 -36.56 16.02 31.70
N ARG A 56 -35.99 15.79 32.89
CA ARG A 56 -34.54 15.96 33.12
C ARG A 56 -33.71 14.96 32.31
N ALA A 57 -34.15 13.70 32.22
CA ALA A 57 -33.54 12.69 31.35
C ALA A 57 -33.55 13.14 29.88
N ALA A 58 -34.64 13.77 29.41
CA ALA A 58 -34.70 14.32 28.06
C ALA A 58 -33.61 15.38 27.81
N CYS A 59 -33.36 16.26 28.80
CA CYS A 59 -32.29 17.24 28.75
C CYS A 59 -30.91 16.55 28.67
N PHE A 60 -30.67 15.56 29.52
CA PHE A 60 -29.40 14.82 29.51
C PHE A 60 -29.16 14.07 28.20
N LEU A 61 -30.21 13.54 27.56
CA LEU A 61 -30.10 12.92 26.25
C LEU A 61 -29.63 13.92 25.18
N GLN A 62 -30.23 15.12 25.14
CA GLN A 62 -29.83 16.19 24.21
C GLN A 62 -28.41 16.70 24.48
N MET A 63 -27.98 16.71 25.74
CA MET A 63 -26.62 17.07 26.15
C MET A 63 -25.61 15.92 25.97
N LYS A 64 -26.00 14.77 25.42
CA LYS A 64 -25.17 13.56 25.28
C LYS A 64 -24.63 13.01 26.60
N LYS A 65 -25.28 13.32 27.72
CA LYS A 65 -24.93 12.83 29.06
C LYS A 65 -25.67 11.51 29.35
N TYR A 66 -25.41 10.49 28.53
CA TYR A 66 -26.19 9.24 28.52
C TYR A 66 -26.22 8.51 29.86
N ASN A 67 -25.11 8.47 30.61
CA ASN A 67 -25.07 7.86 31.95
C ASN A 67 -26.00 8.57 32.96
N LYS A 68 -26.13 9.91 32.88
CA LYS A 68 -27.07 10.65 33.73
C LYS A 68 -28.52 10.42 33.27
N CYS A 69 -28.74 10.39 31.95
CA CYS A 69 -30.03 10.07 31.37
C CYS A 69 -30.54 8.68 31.81
N LEU A 70 -29.65 7.67 31.80
CA LEU A 70 -29.98 6.30 32.22
C LEU A 70 -30.50 6.25 33.66
N LYS A 71 -29.78 6.89 34.60
CA LYS A 71 -30.15 6.94 36.02
C LYS A 71 -31.52 7.58 36.24
N ASP A 72 -31.79 8.71 35.57
CA ASP A 72 -33.09 9.37 35.67
C ASP A 72 -34.21 8.53 35.04
N CYS A 73 -33.94 7.84 33.92
CA CYS A 73 -34.91 6.93 33.32
C CYS A 73 -35.22 5.73 34.22
N GLU A 74 -34.23 5.16 34.90
CA GLU A 74 -34.43 4.07 35.85
C GLU A 74 -35.27 4.51 37.04
N LYS A 75 -35.01 5.71 37.58
CA LYS A 75 -35.83 6.27 38.65
C LYS A 75 -37.28 6.55 38.17
N ALA A 76 -37.45 7.12 36.98
CA ALA A 76 -38.76 7.37 36.41
C ALA A 76 -39.54 6.06 36.18
N LEU A 77 -38.88 5.02 35.65
CA LEU A 77 -39.47 3.70 35.42
C LEU A 77 -39.76 2.94 36.72
N SER A 78 -39.03 3.22 37.82
CA SER A 78 -39.38 2.67 39.14
C SER A 78 -40.73 3.19 39.66
N LEU A 79 -41.12 4.39 39.22
CA LEU A 79 -42.36 5.07 39.60
C LEU A 79 -43.50 4.82 38.59
N ASP A 80 -43.17 4.73 37.30
CA ASP A 80 -44.09 4.43 36.19
C ASP A 80 -43.46 3.41 35.20
N PRO A 81 -43.60 2.10 35.45
CA PRO A 81 -42.87 1.04 34.75
C PRO A 81 -43.17 0.86 33.26
N ASN A 82 -44.32 1.34 32.78
CA ASN A 82 -44.80 1.08 31.42
C ASN A 82 -44.85 2.35 30.55
N ASN A 83 -44.18 3.43 30.97
CA ASN A 83 -44.17 4.67 30.20
C ASN A 83 -43.30 4.55 28.93
N PRO A 84 -43.87 4.63 27.71
CA PRO A 84 -43.10 4.46 26.49
C PRO A 84 -42.02 5.53 26.30
N LYS A 85 -42.23 6.76 26.81
CA LYS A 85 -41.25 7.85 26.68
C LYS A 85 -40.01 7.58 27.52
N PHE A 86 -40.16 7.06 28.73
CA PHE A 86 -39.03 6.75 29.62
C PHE A 86 -38.27 5.52 29.11
N LEU A 87 -39.00 4.49 28.68
CA LEU A 87 -38.40 3.31 28.05
C LEU A 87 -37.58 3.69 26.81
N ARG A 88 -38.12 4.54 25.92
CA ARG A 88 -37.42 4.99 24.71
C ARG A 88 -36.17 5.78 25.01
N ARG A 89 -36.22 6.70 25.99
CA ARG A 89 -35.02 7.46 26.43
C ARG A 89 -33.96 6.55 27.05
N LYS A 90 -34.38 5.54 27.83
CA LYS A 90 -33.47 4.50 28.36
C LYS A 90 -32.82 3.70 27.24
N ALA A 91 -33.61 3.18 26.30
CA ALA A 91 -33.13 2.38 25.18
C ALA A 91 -32.14 3.15 24.29
N LEU A 92 -32.46 4.41 23.95
CA LEU A 92 -31.56 5.28 23.19
C LEU A 92 -30.27 5.58 23.95
N SER A 93 -30.34 5.82 25.26
CA SER A 93 -29.13 6.05 26.07
C SER A 93 -28.22 4.83 26.10
N LEU A 94 -28.77 3.62 26.27
CA LEU A 94 -28.02 2.38 26.19
C LEU A 94 -27.41 2.18 24.79
N GLN A 95 -28.16 2.48 23.73
CA GLN A 95 -27.67 2.41 22.36
C GLN A 95 -26.47 3.35 22.14
N TYR A 96 -26.56 4.61 22.56
CA TYR A 96 -25.45 5.57 22.41
C TYR A 96 -24.27 5.31 23.35
N LEU A 97 -24.47 4.52 24.42
CA LEU A 97 -23.39 3.97 25.24
C LEU A 97 -22.74 2.72 24.61
N GLY A 98 -23.33 2.16 23.55
CA GLY A 98 -22.85 0.92 22.92
C GLY A 98 -23.37 -0.37 23.58
N MET A 99 -24.25 -0.25 24.57
CA MET A 99 -24.84 -1.38 25.32
C MET A 99 -26.04 -1.97 24.56
N LEU A 100 -25.79 -2.44 23.33
CA LEU A 100 -26.84 -2.81 22.37
C LEU A 100 -27.65 -4.03 22.82
N THR A 101 -27.03 -4.99 23.49
CA THR A 101 -27.68 -6.20 24.01
C THR A 101 -28.72 -5.88 25.08
N GLU A 102 -28.44 -4.89 25.94
CA GLU A 102 -29.37 -4.40 26.95
C GLU A 102 -30.46 -3.49 26.35
N ALA A 103 -30.13 -2.73 25.30
CA ALA A 103 -31.09 -1.86 24.61
C ALA A 103 -32.17 -2.65 23.85
N LYS A 104 -31.80 -3.77 23.18
CA LYS A 104 -32.69 -4.58 22.34
C LYS A 104 -34.02 -5.00 23.01
N PRO A 105 -34.03 -5.63 24.20
CA PRO A 105 -35.27 -6.05 24.83
C PRO A 105 -36.19 -4.86 25.16
N ILE A 106 -35.62 -3.70 25.50
CA ILE A 106 -36.38 -2.48 25.79
C ILE A 106 -37.05 -1.95 24.52
N PHE A 107 -36.35 -1.94 23.38
CA PHE A 107 -36.99 -1.62 22.09
C PHE A 107 -38.12 -2.59 21.73
N GLY A 108 -37.98 -3.88 22.04
CA GLY A 108 -39.06 -4.85 21.86
C GLY A 108 -40.27 -4.56 22.76
N GLN A 109 -40.02 -4.20 24.03
CA GLN A 109 -41.07 -3.77 24.96
C GLN A 109 -41.81 -2.52 24.44
N ILE A 110 -41.09 -1.55 23.87
CA ILE A 110 -41.70 -0.33 23.29
C ILE A 110 -42.61 -0.69 22.12
N VAL A 111 -42.20 -1.56 21.20
CA VAL A 111 -43.05 -2.00 20.08
C VAL A 111 -44.35 -2.64 20.56
N ASN A 112 -44.28 -3.45 21.64
CA ASN A 112 -45.45 -4.08 22.21
C ASN A 112 -46.42 -3.08 22.89
N LEU A 113 -45.89 -2.00 23.48
CA LEU A 113 -46.69 -0.96 24.14
C LEU A 113 -47.22 0.10 23.17
N ASP A 114 -46.40 0.46 22.18
CA ASP A 114 -46.62 1.49 21.19
C ASP A 114 -46.28 0.89 19.82
N ASN A 115 -47.28 0.35 19.12
CA ASN A 115 -47.13 -0.26 17.80
C ASN A 115 -47.06 0.80 16.67
N SER A 116 -46.31 1.87 16.91
CA SER A 116 -46.09 2.95 15.94
C SER A 116 -45.05 2.55 14.89
N GLU A 117 -45.13 3.17 13.70
CA GLU A 117 -44.11 2.95 12.66
C GLU A 117 -42.69 3.28 13.16
N GLN A 118 -42.58 4.30 14.01
CA GLN A 118 -41.32 4.73 14.61
C GLN A 118 -40.73 3.65 15.54
N SER A 119 -41.53 3.03 16.40
CA SER A 119 -41.02 2.00 17.33
C SER A 119 -40.57 0.75 16.59
N ILE A 120 -41.31 0.33 15.55
CA ILE A 120 -40.94 -0.80 14.68
C ILE A 120 -39.62 -0.52 13.97
N LYS A 121 -39.46 0.70 13.44
CA LYS A 121 -38.22 1.13 12.77
C LYS A 121 -37.03 1.11 13.72
N GLU A 122 -37.17 1.65 14.93
CA GLU A 122 -36.12 1.66 15.95
C GLU A 122 -35.73 0.23 16.38
N HIS A 123 -36.72 -0.65 16.56
CA HIS A 123 -36.47 -2.05 16.87
C HIS A 123 -35.75 -2.79 15.73
N LYS A 124 -36.06 -2.47 14.47
CA LYS A 124 -35.33 -3.01 13.32
C LYS A 124 -33.88 -2.50 13.29
N GLN A 125 -33.67 -1.20 13.54
CA GLN A 125 -32.34 -0.58 13.54
C GLN A 125 -31.43 -1.19 14.61
N ILE A 126 -31.90 -1.38 15.85
CA ILE A 126 -31.07 -1.98 16.90
C ILE A 126 -30.67 -3.43 16.55
N ASN A 127 -31.55 -4.20 15.92
CA ASN A 127 -31.23 -5.55 15.46
C ASN A 127 -30.15 -5.55 14.36
N GLU A 128 -30.22 -4.60 13.43
CA GLU A 128 -29.19 -4.43 12.40
C GLU A 128 -27.83 -4.04 13.00
N LEU A 129 -27.80 -3.12 13.97
CA LEU A 129 -26.57 -2.74 14.66
C LEU A 129 -25.94 -3.94 15.38
N ILE A 130 -26.73 -4.72 16.11
CA ILE A 130 -26.25 -5.93 16.80
C ILE A 130 -25.71 -6.95 15.81
N TYR A 131 -26.43 -7.18 14.70
CA TYR A 131 -25.99 -8.08 13.64
C TYR A 131 -24.62 -7.64 13.08
N ASN A 132 -24.46 -6.37 12.75
CA ASN A 132 -23.21 -5.85 12.22
C ASN A 132 -22.05 -5.99 13.22
N VAL A 133 -22.27 -5.72 14.51
CA VAL A 133 -21.24 -5.93 15.56
C VAL A 133 -20.85 -7.41 15.67
N GLN A 134 -21.83 -8.32 15.65
CA GLN A 134 -21.58 -9.77 15.68
C GLN A 134 -20.78 -10.23 14.44
N GLN A 135 -21.14 -9.73 13.26
CA GLN A 135 -20.39 -10.00 12.04
C GLN A 135 -18.97 -9.43 12.11
N THR A 136 -18.76 -8.22 12.64
CA THR A 136 -17.42 -7.68 12.87
C THR A 136 -16.56 -8.61 13.73
N HIS A 137 -17.08 -9.09 14.86
CA HIS A 137 -16.34 -10.04 15.71
C HIS A 137 -16.02 -11.34 14.98
N GLN A 138 -17.00 -11.95 14.31
CA GLN A 138 -16.79 -13.17 13.54
C GLN A 138 -15.71 -13.00 12.45
N LYS A 139 -15.71 -11.86 11.76
CA LYS A 139 -14.74 -11.53 10.72
C LYS A 139 -13.35 -11.22 11.29
N LEU A 140 -13.26 -10.58 12.46
CA LEU A 140 -11.98 -10.39 13.17
C LEU A 140 -11.37 -11.74 13.59
N ASP A 141 -12.17 -12.65 14.13
CA ASP A 141 -11.72 -13.99 14.54
C ASP A 141 -11.23 -14.80 13.33
N ALA A 142 -11.92 -14.65 12.19
CA ALA A 142 -11.51 -15.23 10.90
C ALA A 142 -10.33 -14.49 10.23
N LYS A 143 -9.79 -13.43 10.84
CA LYS A 143 -8.74 -12.55 10.29
C LYS A 143 -9.11 -11.86 8.96
N GLN A 144 -10.41 -11.74 8.67
CA GLN A 144 -10.99 -11.07 7.51
C GLN A 144 -11.20 -9.57 7.83
N TYR A 145 -10.10 -8.82 7.92
CA TYR A 145 -10.11 -7.46 8.47
C TYR A 145 -10.85 -6.43 7.63
N LYS A 146 -10.84 -6.57 6.29
CA LYS A 146 -11.54 -5.63 5.39
C LYS A 146 -13.05 -5.75 5.53
N GLU A 147 -13.54 -6.98 5.62
CA GLU A 147 -14.95 -7.31 5.85
C GLU A 147 -15.38 -6.89 7.26
N ALA A 148 -14.54 -7.14 8.27
CA ALA A 148 -14.79 -6.68 9.63
C ALA A 148 -14.97 -5.16 9.69
N LEU A 149 -14.07 -4.41 9.02
CA LEU A 149 -14.15 -2.96 8.92
C LEU A 149 -15.44 -2.50 8.23
N TYR A 150 -15.84 -3.15 7.14
CA TYR A 150 -17.08 -2.82 6.42
C TYR A 150 -18.33 -2.86 7.32
N TYR A 151 -18.49 -3.91 8.13
CA TYR A 151 -19.61 -3.98 9.08
C TYR A 151 -19.46 -2.96 10.21
N MET A 152 -18.24 -2.75 10.69
CA MET A 152 -17.97 -1.88 11.83
C MET A 152 -18.20 -0.41 11.50
N GLU A 153 -17.81 0.04 10.31
CA GLU A 153 -18.00 1.42 9.85
C GLU A 153 -19.48 1.82 9.83
N LYS A 154 -20.37 0.89 9.45
CA LYS A 154 -21.82 1.13 9.50
C LYS A 154 -22.27 1.41 10.94
N VAL A 155 -21.82 0.61 11.89
CA VAL A 155 -22.19 0.79 13.31
C VAL A 155 -21.56 2.06 13.87
N ALA A 156 -20.28 2.29 13.61
CA ALA A 156 -19.55 3.45 14.12
C ALA A 156 -20.13 4.78 13.60
N LYS A 157 -20.70 4.79 12.38
CA LYS A 157 -21.41 5.93 11.81
C LYS A 157 -22.74 6.22 12.51
N GLU A 158 -23.51 5.20 12.85
CA GLU A 158 -24.82 5.35 13.49
C GLU A 158 -24.71 5.72 14.98
N ILE A 159 -23.67 5.24 15.68
CA ILE A 159 -23.43 5.52 17.10
C ILE A 159 -22.01 6.07 17.35
N PRO A 160 -21.70 7.30 16.88
CA PRO A 160 -20.36 7.90 16.96
C PRO A 160 -19.92 8.24 18.40
N ASP A 161 -20.87 8.36 19.32
CA ASP A 161 -20.58 8.72 20.70
C ASP A 161 -20.13 7.51 21.55
N ALA A 162 -20.47 6.28 21.13
CA ALA A 162 -20.16 5.05 21.85
C ALA A 162 -18.65 4.74 21.77
N VAL A 163 -17.94 4.92 22.88
CA VAL A 163 -16.47 4.78 22.93
C VAL A 163 -16.01 3.38 22.52
N ASP A 164 -16.62 2.32 23.05
CA ASP A 164 -16.19 0.94 22.79
C ASP A 164 -16.33 0.56 21.31
N ILE A 165 -17.38 1.08 20.65
CA ILE A 165 -17.60 0.96 19.22
C ILE A 165 -16.51 1.69 18.44
N GLN A 166 -16.14 2.90 18.85
CA GLN A 166 -15.05 3.64 18.21
C GLN A 166 -13.69 2.94 18.41
N ILE A 167 -13.45 2.35 19.59
CA ILE A 167 -12.25 1.54 19.87
C ILE A 167 -12.20 0.32 18.93
N LEU A 168 -13.31 -0.40 18.77
CA LEU A 168 -13.38 -1.56 17.89
C LEU A 168 -13.20 -1.18 16.42
N ASN A 169 -13.76 -0.05 15.99
CA ASN A 169 -13.55 0.48 14.64
C ASN A 169 -12.10 0.89 14.40
N CYS A 170 -11.46 1.54 15.37
CA CYS A 170 -10.04 1.90 15.31
C CYS A 170 -9.16 0.64 15.23
N GLU A 171 -9.49 -0.41 15.98
CA GLU A 171 -8.82 -1.72 15.88
C GLU A 171 -8.94 -2.30 14.46
N CYS A 172 -10.12 -2.25 13.85
CA CYS A 172 -10.33 -2.70 12.47
C CYS A 172 -9.49 -1.88 11.47
N LEU A 173 -9.51 -0.55 11.57
CA LEU A 173 -8.72 0.34 10.72
C LEU A 173 -7.20 0.11 10.85
N ALA A 174 -6.72 -0.14 12.07
CA ALA A 174 -5.31 -0.44 12.29
C ALA A 174 -4.93 -1.74 11.58
N ARG A 175 -5.72 -2.82 11.75
CA ARG A 175 -5.46 -4.14 11.17
C ARG A 175 -5.56 -4.17 9.64
N THR A 176 -6.37 -3.31 9.02
CA THR A 176 -6.42 -3.17 7.55
C THR A 176 -5.24 -2.37 6.97
N GLY A 177 -4.41 -1.75 7.82
CA GLY A 177 -3.28 -0.93 7.39
C GLY A 177 -3.62 0.53 7.10
N ASN A 178 -4.85 0.98 7.40
CA ASN A 178 -5.35 2.35 7.24
C ASN A 178 -4.84 3.27 8.38
N ALA A 179 -3.51 3.36 8.52
CA ALA A 179 -2.86 4.01 9.65
C ALA A 179 -3.32 5.47 9.87
N ASN A 180 -3.49 6.27 8.82
CA ASN A 180 -3.88 7.67 8.96
C ASN A 180 -5.29 7.83 9.56
N GLN A 181 -6.25 7.05 9.08
CA GLN A 181 -7.63 7.06 9.62
C GLN A 181 -7.66 6.53 11.05
N ALA A 182 -6.90 5.46 11.33
CA ALA A 182 -6.79 4.90 12.66
C ALA A 182 -6.16 5.89 13.66
N GLN A 183 -5.13 6.64 13.25
CA GLN A 183 -4.48 7.67 14.09
C GLN A 183 -5.44 8.81 14.43
N GLU A 184 -6.20 9.30 13.46
CA GLU A 184 -7.18 10.36 13.72
C GLU A 184 -8.29 9.88 14.66
N GLN A 185 -8.79 8.65 14.46
CA GLN A 185 -9.79 8.07 15.36
C GLN A 185 -9.22 7.85 16.77
N LEU A 186 -7.97 7.40 16.89
CA LEU A 186 -7.29 7.25 18.18
C LEU A 186 -7.20 8.59 18.92
N ARG A 187 -6.89 9.69 18.22
CA ARG A 187 -6.85 11.04 18.80
C ARG A 187 -8.19 11.40 19.45
N LEU A 188 -9.30 11.19 18.74
CA LEU A 188 -10.65 11.45 19.25
C LEU A 188 -11.00 10.57 20.46
N ILE A 189 -10.57 9.30 20.46
CA ILE A 189 -10.76 8.39 21.60
C ILE A 189 -9.97 8.87 22.81
N GLN A 190 -8.73 9.30 22.61
CA GLN A 190 -7.86 9.82 23.68
C GLN A 190 -8.41 11.11 24.29
N GLU A 191 -9.01 12.00 23.50
CA GLU A 191 -9.69 13.20 24.00
C GLU A 191 -10.86 12.84 24.93
N LYS A 192 -11.57 11.73 24.68
CA LYS A 192 -12.70 11.28 25.50
C LYS A 192 -12.28 10.50 26.75
N CYS A 193 -11.27 9.62 26.63
CA CYS A 193 -10.96 8.62 27.65
C CYS A 193 -9.65 8.87 28.39
N GLY A 194 -8.80 9.76 27.87
CA GLY A 194 -7.43 9.95 28.32
C GLY A 194 -6.51 8.78 27.97
N PRO A 195 -5.24 8.83 28.40
CA PRO A 195 -4.29 7.74 28.23
C PRO A 195 -4.66 6.56 29.14
N ARG A 196 -5.00 5.42 28.53
CA ARG A 196 -5.29 4.13 29.21
C ARG A 196 -4.72 2.96 28.41
N ALA A 197 -4.75 1.76 29.00
CA ALA A 197 -4.22 0.55 28.39
C ALA A 197 -4.79 0.30 26.98
N GLU A 198 -6.08 0.57 26.76
CA GLU A 198 -6.75 0.43 25.46
C GLU A 198 -6.19 1.40 24.42
N THR A 199 -5.92 2.65 24.79
CA THR A 199 -5.34 3.63 23.86
C THR A 199 -3.88 3.30 23.53
N SER A 200 -3.13 2.76 24.49
CA SER A 200 -1.77 2.25 24.28
C SER A 200 -1.79 1.01 23.35
N TYR A 201 -2.76 0.12 23.54
CA TYR A 201 -3.00 -1.02 22.66
C TYR A 201 -3.28 -0.58 21.22
N LEU A 202 -4.22 0.34 21.01
CA LEU A 202 -4.56 0.85 19.68
C LEU A 202 -3.35 1.54 19.02
N LYS A 203 -2.64 2.39 19.76
CA LYS A 203 -1.41 3.04 19.27
C LYS A 203 -0.36 2.02 18.83
N GLY A 204 -0.17 0.98 19.64
CA GLY A 204 0.74 -0.12 19.33
C GLY A 204 0.33 -0.92 18.09
N LEU A 205 -0.97 -1.21 17.93
CA LEU A 205 -1.50 -1.88 16.75
C LEU A 205 -1.27 -1.07 15.46
N ILE A 206 -1.49 0.24 15.52
CA ILE A 206 -1.27 1.14 14.37
C ILE A 206 0.18 1.06 13.90
N GLU A 207 1.15 1.08 14.81
CA GLU A 207 2.57 0.94 14.45
C GLU A 207 2.90 -0.47 13.96
N LEU A 208 2.33 -1.50 14.59
CA LEU A 208 2.57 -2.89 14.23
C LEU A 208 2.13 -3.19 12.79
N TYR A 209 0.87 -2.88 12.45
CA TYR A 209 0.32 -3.02 11.10
C TYR A 209 0.76 -1.88 10.16
N GLY A 210 1.40 -0.85 10.70
CA GLY A 210 2.19 0.14 9.96
C GLY A 210 3.50 -0.43 9.40
N GLY A 211 3.91 -1.63 9.84
CA GLY A 211 5.17 -2.27 9.45
C GLY A 211 6.34 -2.01 10.40
N ASN A 212 6.09 -1.39 11.56
CA ASN A 212 7.10 -0.95 12.52
C ASN A 212 6.98 -1.69 13.87
N PRO A 213 7.26 -3.02 13.94
CA PRO A 213 7.15 -3.77 15.19
C PRO A 213 8.13 -3.27 16.28
N ASP A 214 9.27 -2.70 15.88
CA ASP A 214 10.26 -2.07 16.77
C ASP A 214 9.67 -0.87 17.53
N LYS A 215 8.86 -0.05 16.87
CA LYS A 215 8.14 1.08 17.50
C LYS A 215 6.92 0.62 18.29
N ALA A 216 6.23 -0.41 17.81
CA ALA A 216 5.05 -0.97 18.47
C ALA A 216 5.38 -1.61 19.83
N LYS A 217 6.49 -2.36 19.90
CA LYS A 217 6.93 -3.11 21.08
C LYS A 217 6.97 -2.29 22.38
N PRO A 218 7.69 -1.14 22.49
CA PRO A 218 7.72 -0.36 23.72
C PRO A 218 6.37 0.27 24.09
N ILE A 219 5.54 0.64 23.10
CA ILE A 219 4.20 1.19 23.32
C ILE A 219 3.27 0.13 23.92
N LEU A 220 3.30 -1.08 23.35
CA LEU A 220 2.51 -2.21 23.83
C LEU A 220 3.01 -2.69 25.20
N GLN A 221 4.31 -2.63 25.46
CA GLN A 221 4.88 -2.92 26.79
C GLN A 221 4.37 -1.96 27.86
N GLU A 222 4.17 -0.68 27.52
CA GLU A 222 3.54 0.30 28.41
C GLU A 222 2.05 -0.05 28.64
N GLY A 223 1.31 -0.41 27.58
CA GLY A 223 -0.08 -0.85 27.70
C GLY A 223 -0.26 -2.07 28.61
N VAL A 224 0.61 -3.08 28.49
CA VAL A 224 0.61 -4.28 29.36
C VAL A 224 0.97 -3.92 30.81
N ARG A 225 1.85 -2.92 31.02
CA ARG A 225 2.16 -2.43 32.37
C ARG A 225 0.96 -1.73 33.03
N GLN A 226 0.14 -1.03 32.25
CA GLN A 226 -1.08 -0.36 32.72
C GLN A 226 -2.19 -1.36 33.05
N ASP A 227 -2.37 -2.40 32.24
CA ASP A 227 -3.33 -3.48 32.49
C ASP A 227 -2.77 -4.84 32.07
N GLN A 228 -2.37 -5.64 33.06
CA GLN A 228 -1.84 -6.98 32.85
C GLN A 228 -2.91 -8.00 32.43
N ASN A 229 -4.19 -7.70 32.68
CA ASN A 229 -5.30 -8.58 32.34
C ASN A 229 -5.80 -8.38 30.91
N ASN A 230 -5.32 -7.33 30.22
CA ASN A 230 -5.67 -7.06 28.83
C ASN A 230 -5.02 -8.07 27.88
N LYS A 231 -5.70 -9.19 27.65
CA LYS A 231 -5.26 -10.27 26.76
C LYS A 231 -4.94 -9.78 25.34
N LYS A 232 -5.72 -8.83 24.81
CA LYS A 232 -5.50 -8.28 23.46
C LYS A 232 -4.17 -7.53 23.39
N CYS A 233 -3.88 -6.70 24.40
CA CYS A 233 -2.62 -5.97 24.49
C CYS A 233 -1.42 -6.91 24.65
N LEU A 234 -1.55 -7.93 25.50
CA LEU A 234 -0.50 -8.94 25.71
C LEU A 234 -0.17 -9.72 24.43
N LEU A 235 -1.20 -10.17 23.70
CA LEU A 235 -1.02 -10.87 22.42
C LEU A 235 -0.34 -9.97 21.38
N ALA A 236 -0.80 -8.73 21.24
CA ALA A 236 -0.17 -7.78 20.31
C ALA A 236 1.28 -7.47 20.69
N PHE A 237 1.58 -7.34 22.00
CA PHE A 237 2.94 -7.16 22.48
C PHE A 237 3.85 -8.34 22.10
N GLN A 238 3.37 -9.57 22.32
CA GLN A 238 4.12 -10.77 21.98
C GLN A 238 4.37 -10.87 20.47
N MET A 239 3.35 -10.59 19.65
CA MET A 239 3.50 -10.51 18.20
C MET A 239 4.56 -9.49 17.79
N ALA A 240 4.49 -8.25 18.31
CA ALA A 240 5.47 -7.20 17.99
C ALA A 240 6.89 -7.60 18.42
N LYS A 241 7.04 -8.22 19.58
CA LYS A 241 8.31 -8.72 20.11
C LYS A 241 8.90 -9.80 19.22
N ASP A 242 8.11 -10.80 18.83
CA ASP A 242 8.59 -11.92 18.01
C ASP A 242 8.92 -11.48 16.59
N SER A 243 8.06 -10.67 15.96
CA SER A 243 8.33 -10.05 14.65
C SER A 243 9.64 -9.26 14.64
N ASP A 244 9.86 -8.41 15.66
CA ASP A 244 11.06 -7.59 15.75
C ASP A 244 12.33 -8.42 16.03
N ASN A 245 12.23 -9.42 16.91
CA ASN A 245 13.33 -10.32 17.26
C ASN A 245 13.79 -11.14 16.04
N TYR A 246 12.86 -11.78 15.32
CA TYR A 246 13.21 -12.58 14.14
C TYR A 246 13.74 -11.72 13.00
N LYS A 247 13.16 -10.53 12.76
CA LYS A 247 13.71 -9.56 11.80
C LYS A 247 15.15 -9.19 12.16
N SER A 248 15.40 -8.85 13.43
CA SER A 248 16.72 -8.40 13.89
C SER A 248 17.75 -9.52 13.76
N LYS A 249 17.44 -10.74 14.21
CA LYS A 249 18.32 -11.91 14.05
C LYS A 249 18.60 -12.24 12.58
N GLY A 250 17.59 -12.14 11.72
CA GLY A 250 17.75 -12.30 10.28
C GLY A 250 18.71 -11.26 9.69
N ASN A 251 18.58 -10.00 10.09
CA ASN A 251 19.49 -8.93 9.67
C ASN A 251 20.92 -9.16 10.18
N ASP A 252 21.09 -9.58 11.43
CA ASP A 252 22.40 -9.86 12.02
C ASP A 252 23.12 -11.02 11.29
N CYS A 253 22.37 -12.08 10.95
CA CYS A 253 22.89 -13.20 10.15
C CYS A 253 23.24 -12.75 8.73
N LEU A 254 22.41 -11.90 8.12
CA LEU A 254 22.66 -11.35 6.78
C LEU A 254 23.96 -10.52 6.77
N ASN A 255 24.16 -9.68 7.78
CA ASN A 255 25.37 -8.86 7.94
C ASN A 255 26.62 -9.72 8.25
N SER A 256 26.42 -10.84 8.93
CA SER A 256 27.48 -11.82 9.24
C SER A 256 27.76 -12.80 8.10
N ASN A 257 27.18 -12.59 6.90
CA ASN A 257 27.24 -13.49 5.74
C ASN A 257 26.70 -14.92 5.96
N LYS A 258 25.89 -15.12 7.01
CA LYS A 258 25.23 -16.40 7.32
C LYS A 258 23.85 -16.45 6.65
N PHE A 259 23.85 -16.56 5.33
CA PHE A 259 22.64 -16.35 4.54
C PHE A 259 21.54 -17.41 4.75
N ASN A 260 21.89 -18.68 4.96
CA ASN A 260 20.89 -19.73 5.25
C ASN A 260 20.19 -19.48 6.60
N GLU A 261 20.95 -19.14 7.65
CA GLU A 261 20.36 -18.78 8.95
C GLU A 261 19.48 -17.52 8.84
N ALA A 262 19.89 -16.53 8.03
CA ALA A 262 19.07 -15.36 7.77
C ALA A 262 17.73 -15.73 7.11
N ILE A 263 17.74 -16.64 6.13
CA ILE A 263 16.53 -17.15 5.47
C ILE A 263 15.60 -17.83 6.47
N ASP A 264 16.13 -18.64 7.38
CA ASP A 264 15.34 -19.32 8.41
C ASP A 264 14.66 -18.31 9.35
N TYR A 265 15.41 -17.30 9.81
CA TYR A 265 14.85 -16.27 10.68
C TYR A 265 13.81 -15.39 9.98
N TYR A 266 14.02 -15.01 8.73
CA TYR A 266 13.00 -14.29 7.97
C TYR A 266 11.76 -15.14 7.71
N THR A 267 11.92 -16.46 7.50
CA THR A 267 10.79 -17.37 7.36
C THR A 267 9.98 -17.45 8.65
N LYS A 268 10.64 -17.57 9.81
CA LYS A 268 9.98 -17.47 11.13
C LYS A 268 9.29 -16.13 11.33
N ALA A 269 9.87 -15.02 10.87
CA ALA A 269 9.23 -13.71 10.96
C ALA A 269 7.92 -13.63 10.14
N LEU A 270 7.87 -14.26 8.97
CA LEU A 270 6.66 -14.34 8.12
C LEU A 270 5.56 -15.21 8.74
N GLU A 271 5.92 -16.18 9.58
CA GLU A 271 4.98 -17.08 10.26
C GLU A 271 4.28 -16.41 11.46
N VAL A 272 4.84 -15.32 12.01
CA VAL A 272 4.26 -14.62 13.19
C VAL A 272 2.88 -14.04 12.88
N ASP A 273 2.73 -13.33 11.77
CA ASP A 273 1.45 -12.80 11.32
C ASP A 273 1.38 -12.71 9.80
N SER A 274 0.64 -13.63 9.18
CA SER A 274 0.42 -13.65 7.74
C SER A 274 -0.33 -12.41 7.22
N ASN A 275 -1.09 -11.70 8.06
CA ASN A 275 -1.91 -10.56 7.65
C ASN A 275 -1.22 -9.20 7.77
N ASN A 276 -0.01 -9.14 8.34
CA ASN A 276 0.75 -7.90 8.40
C ASN A 276 1.43 -7.60 7.06
N LEU A 277 0.65 -7.14 6.08
CA LEU A 277 1.08 -7.02 4.68
C LEU A 277 2.33 -6.11 4.53
N LYS A 278 2.34 -4.96 5.22
CA LYS A 278 3.46 -4.01 5.16
C LYS A 278 4.74 -4.62 5.74
N PHE A 279 4.66 -5.22 6.93
CA PHE A 279 5.81 -5.90 7.51
C PHE A 279 6.30 -7.06 6.63
N ASN A 280 5.37 -7.91 6.18
CA ASN A 280 5.70 -9.09 5.39
C ASN A 280 6.35 -8.72 4.05
N SER A 281 5.93 -7.62 3.40
CA SER A 281 6.63 -7.11 2.21
C SER A 281 8.12 -6.85 2.46
N ILE A 282 8.45 -6.23 3.60
CA ILE A 282 9.84 -5.94 3.98
C ILE A 282 10.61 -7.22 4.24
N ILE A 283 10.00 -8.19 4.94
CA ILE A 283 10.64 -9.46 5.26
C ILE A 283 10.87 -10.31 4.00
N TYR A 284 9.90 -10.40 3.09
CA TYR A 284 10.10 -11.05 1.80
C TYR A 284 11.27 -10.43 1.02
N ALA A 285 11.35 -9.10 0.96
CA ALA A 285 12.47 -8.43 0.29
C ALA A 285 13.82 -8.67 0.99
N ASN A 286 13.85 -8.82 2.31
CA ASN A 286 15.08 -9.14 3.03
C ASN A 286 15.51 -10.60 2.86
N ARG A 287 14.55 -11.53 2.82
CA ARG A 287 14.81 -12.95 2.50
C ARG A 287 15.25 -13.12 1.05
N GLY A 288 14.61 -12.42 0.11
CA GLY A 288 15.04 -12.33 -1.28
C GLY A 288 16.47 -11.81 -1.42
N LEU A 289 16.87 -10.82 -0.61
CA LEU A 289 18.26 -10.36 -0.58
C LEU A 289 19.23 -11.45 -0.08
N ALA A 290 18.85 -12.25 0.91
CA ALA A 290 19.67 -13.38 1.34
C ALA A 290 19.85 -14.42 0.21
N TYR A 291 18.79 -14.75 -0.53
CA TYR A 291 18.89 -15.61 -1.73
C TYR A 291 19.76 -14.99 -2.81
N GLN A 292 19.64 -13.69 -3.06
CA GLN A 292 20.47 -12.97 -4.03
C GLN A 292 21.96 -13.03 -3.65
N LYS A 293 22.29 -12.96 -2.35
CA LYS A 293 23.67 -13.13 -1.85
C LYS A 293 24.19 -14.56 -2.01
N LEU A 294 23.31 -15.56 -1.94
CA LEU A 294 23.60 -16.96 -2.29
C LEU A 294 23.65 -17.23 -3.80
N LYS A 295 23.47 -16.21 -4.64
CA LYS A 295 23.37 -16.33 -6.11
C LYS A 295 22.18 -17.17 -6.60
N ASP A 296 21.22 -17.47 -5.73
CA ASP A 296 19.95 -18.08 -6.10
C ASP A 296 18.96 -17.00 -6.56
N HIS A 297 19.24 -16.42 -7.73
CA HIS A 297 18.46 -15.31 -8.27
C HIS A 297 17.01 -15.68 -8.59
N ARG A 298 16.71 -16.96 -8.87
CA ARG A 298 15.34 -17.43 -9.12
C ARG A 298 14.49 -17.34 -7.86
N LYS A 299 14.98 -17.86 -6.73
CA LYS A 299 14.25 -17.72 -5.45
C LYS A 299 14.17 -16.28 -4.99
N ALA A 300 15.22 -15.49 -5.23
CA ALA A 300 15.22 -14.06 -4.92
C ALA A 300 14.08 -13.33 -5.65
N VAL A 301 13.93 -13.54 -6.96
CA VAL A 301 12.84 -12.95 -7.77
C VAL A 301 11.48 -13.35 -7.22
N ASN A 302 11.25 -14.62 -6.89
CA ASN A 302 9.97 -15.07 -6.32
C ASN A 302 9.62 -14.34 -5.00
N ASP A 303 10.61 -14.12 -4.13
CA ASP A 303 10.40 -13.39 -2.87
C ASP A 303 10.17 -11.89 -3.14
N PHE A 304 10.85 -11.28 -4.11
CA PHE A 304 10.58 -9.90 -4.50
C PHE A 304 9.20 -9.72 -5.13
N ASP A 305 8.74 -10.70 -5.92
CA ASP A 305 7.39 -10.71 -6.49
C ASP A 305 6.34 -10.70 -5.37
N LYS A 306 6.50 -11.57 -4.36
CA LYS A 306 5.63 -11.57 -3.18
C LYS A 306 5.70 -10.25 -2.40
N SER A 307 6.88 -9.66 -2.26
CA SER A 307 7.02 -8.35 -1.62
C SER A 307 6.22 -7.27 -2.36
N ILE A 308 6.26 -7.28 -3.70
CA ILE A 308 5.59 -6.29 -4.55
C ILE A 308 4.08 -6.51 -4.55
N GLU A 309 3.62 -7.76 -4.57
CA GLU A 309 2.20 -8.11 -4.44
C GLU A 309 1.59 -7.57 -3.13
N LEU A 310 2.35 -7.64 -2.04
CA LEU A 310 1.92 -7.13 -0.73
C LEU A 310 2.04 -5.60 -0.60
N ASN A 311 3.03 -4.99 -1.27
CA ASN A 311 3.29 -3.56 -1.24
C ASN A 311 3.97 -3.08 -2.52
N ASP A 312 3.16 -2.61 -3.47
CA ASP A 312 3.57 -2.10 -4.77
C ASP A 312 4.35 -0.77 -4.72
N ARG A 313 4.41 -0.12 -3.55
CA ARG A 313 5.20 1.10 -3.32
C ARG A 313 6.56 0.83 -2.69
N TYR A 314 6.89 -0.43 -2.39
CA TYR A 314 8.17 -0.77 -1.78
C TYR A 314 9.29 -0.84 -2.84
N PHE A 315 9.80 0.33 -3.25
CA PHE A 315 10.77 0.47 -4.35
C PHE A 315 12.03 -0.41 -4.20
N LYS A 316 12.46 -0.71 -2.97
CA LYS A 316 13.62 -1.58 -2.71
C LYS A 316 13.42 -3.00 -3.26
N ALA A 317 12.19 -3.51 -3.30
CA ALA A 317 11.91 -4.82 -3.91
C ALA A 317 12.09 -4.78 -5.43
N TYR A 318 11.58 -3.74 -6.11
CA TYR A 318 11.81 -3.55 -7.55
C TYR A 318 13.29 -3.43 -7.87
N LEU A 319 14.04 -2.62 -7.12
CA LEU A 319 15.48 -2.45 -7.32
C LEU A 319 16.22 -3.81 -7.25
N ARG A 320 15.97 -4.59 -6.20
CA ARG A 320 16.64 -5.89 -6.01
C ARG A 320 16.16 -6.97 -6.99
N ARG A 321 14.88 -6.91 -7.40
CA ARG A 321 14.35 -7.78 -8.46
C ARG A 321 14.99 -7.47 -9.80
N GLY A 322 15.12 -6.20 -10.15
CA GLY A 322 15.81 -5.76 -11.37
C GLY A 322 17.27 -6.22 -11.40
N ASP A 323 17.99 -6.08 -10.28
CA ASP A 323 19.35 -6.61 -10.14
C ASP A 323 19.39 -8.13 -10.37
N SER A 324 18.44 -8.88 -9.79
CA SER A 324 18.39 -10.34 -9.94
C SER A 324 17.96 -10.80 -11.33
N ARG A 325 17.04 -10.08 -11.99
CA ARG A 325 16.62 -10.33 -13.37
C ARG A 325 17.75 -10.07 -14.36
N GLN A 326 18.54 -9.02 -14.12
CA GLN A 326 19.73 -8.74 -14.92
C GLN A 326 20.75 -9.89 -14.86
N GLU A 327 20.99 -10.46 -13.67
CA GLU A 327 21.86 -11.64 -13.50
C GLU A 327 21.28 -12.91 -14.15
N LEU A 328 19.95 -13.01 -14.25
CA LEU A 328 19.27 -14.09 -14.96
C LEU A 328 19.19 -13.87 -16.49
N GLY A 329 19.64 -12.72 -16.98
CA GLY A 329 19.56 -12.34 -18.41
C GLY A 329 18.22 -11.78 -18.86
N ASP A 330 17.24 -11.61 -17.97
CA ASP A 330 15.97 -10.94 -18.24
C ASP A 330 16.17 -9.42 -18.21
N LEU A 331 16.75 -8.90 -19.29
CA LEU A 331 17.12 -7.50 -19.44
C LEU A 331 15.88 -6.58 -19.55
N ASP A 332 14.83 -7.04 -20.24
CA ASP A 332 13.59 -6.28 -20.40
C ASP A 332 12.85 -6.14 -19.07
N GLY A 333 12.72 -7.24 -18.31
CA GLY A 333 12.13 -7.22 -16.98
C GLY A 333 12.91 -6.37 -15.99
N ALA A 334 14.26 -6.39 -16.06
CA ALA A 334 15.11 -5.54 -15.24
C ALA A 334 14.95 -4.05 -15.56
N GLN A 335 14.88 -3.69 -16.85
CA GLN A 335 14.63 -2.31 -17.26
C GLN A 335 13.28 -1.79 -16.76
N GLY A 336 12.22 -2.60 -16.87
CA GLY A 336 10.90 -2.28 -16.34
C GLY A 336 10.90 -2.04 -14.82
N ASP A 337 11.66 -2.85 -14.08
CA ASP A 337 11.81 -2.68 -12.63
C ASP A 337 12.53 -1.38 -12.26
N TYR A 338 13.63 -1.04 -12.94
CA TYR A 338 14.33 0.22 -12.68
C TYR A 338 13.49 1.45 -13.05
N GLN A 339 12.71 1.37 -14.13
CA GLN A 339 11.75 2.42 -14.46
C GLN A 339 10.73 2.60 -13.35
N LYS A 340 10.23 1.50 -12.76
CA LYS A 340 9.31 1.58 -11.63
C LYS A 340 9.96 2.20 -10.38
N VAL A 341 11.23 1.91 -10.13
CA VAL A 341 12.00 2.59 -9.06
C VAL A 341 12.06 4.09 -9.29
N MET A 342 12.27 4.56 -10.53
CA MET A 342 12.29 5.99 -10.85
C MET A 342 10.94 6.70 -10.62
N GLU A 343 9.82 5.99 -10.76
CA GLU A 343 8.49 6.51 -10.45
C GLU A 343 8.25 6.65 -8.93
N LEU A 344 8.80 5.72 -8.15
CA LEU A 344 8.57 5.61 -6.70
C LEU A 344 9.59 6.40 -5.87
N ASP A 345 10.82 6.53 -6.33
CA ASP A 345 11.92 7.23 -5.65
C ASP A 345 12.67 8.16 -6.60
N GLN A 346 12.48 9.46 -6.40
CA GLN A 346 13.13 10.50 -7.21
C GLN A 346 14.64 10.58 -6.95
N GLY A 347 15.11 10.19 -5.76
CA GLY A 347 16.53 10.24 -5.39
C GLY A 347 17.38 9.25 -6.20
N SER A 348 16.81 8.09 -6.55
CA SER A 348 17.50 7.04 -7.31
C SER A 348 17.51 7.27 -8.83
N ILE A 349 16.88 8.33 -9.35
CA ILE A 349 16.68 8.53 -10.80
C ILE A 349 17.98 8.46 -11.58
N GLN A 350 19.03 9.15 -11.13
CA GLN A 350 20.29 9.22 -11.86
C GLN A 350 20.99 7.87 -11.91
N GLN A 351 20.98 7.13 -10.80
CA GLN A 351 21.53 5.78 -10.72
C GLN A 351 20.74 4.79 -11.59
N MET A 352 19.40 4.86 -11.57
CA MET A 352 18.56 3.97 -12.37
C MET A 352 18.72 4.24 -13.87
N ARG A 353 18.86 5.51 -14.29
CA ARG A 353 19.18 5.86 -15.68
C ARG A 353 20.51 5.26 -16.14
N GLN A 354 21.53 5.25 -15.29
CA GLN A 354 22.81 4.61 -15.61
C GLN A 354 22.64 3.11 -15.84
N LYS A 355 21.95 2.41 -14.92
CA LYS A 355 21.66 0.97 -15.08
C LYS A 355 20.85 0.67 -16.34
N ILE A 356 19.84 1.47 -16.65
CA ILE A 356 19.04 1.32 -17.88
C ILE A 356 19.92 1.52 -19.11
N ASN A 357 20.80 2.52 -19.13
CA ASN A 357 21.73 2.74 -20.25
C ASN A 357 22.70 1.56 -20.43
N GLU A 358 23.19 0.97 -19.35
CA GLU A 358 24.02 -0.23 -19.39
C GLU A 358 23.25 -1.43 -19.95
N ILE A 359 22.01 -1.64 -19.52
CA ILE A 359 21.12 -2.68 -20.07
C ILE A 359 20.91 -2.45 -21.57
N THR A 360 20.55 -1.23 -21.99
CA THR A 360 20.34 -0.89 -23.40
C THR A 360 21.61 -1.16 -24.22
N ARG A 361 22.80 -0.84 -23.69
CA ARG A 361 24.07 -1.16 -24.37
C ARG A 361 24.26 -2.67 -24.50
N LYS A 362 24.00 -3.44 -23.45
CA LYS A 362 24.07 -4.91 -23.49
C LYS A 362 23.07 -5.50 -24.46
N GLN A 363 21.83 -5.02 -24.48
CA GLN A 363 20.80 -5.42 -25.44
C GLN A 363 21.24 -5.12 -26.87
N LYS A 364 21.78 -3.92 -27.14
CA LYS A 364 22.33 -3.56 -28.46
C LYS A 364 23.51 -4.46 -28.87
N GLN A 365 24.39 -4.82 -27.93
CA GLN A 365 25.48 -5.75 -28.18
C GLN A 365 24.95 -7.16 -28.50
N LEU A 366 23.95 -7.64 -27.76
CA LEU A 366 23.30 -8.94 -27.99
C LEU A 366 22.48 -8.95 -29.28
N SER A 367 21.89 -7.82 -29.67
CA SER A 367 21.12 -7.67 -30.92
C SER A 367 21.99 -7.36 -32.14
N LYS A 368 23.29 -7.09 -31.95
CA LYS A 368 24.20 -6.81 -33.06
C LYS A 368 24.29 -8.06 -33.94
N LYS A 369 23.81 -7.93 -35.18
CA LYS A 369 23.87 -9.01 -36.16
C LYS A 369 25.32 -9.27 -36.54
N ASP A 370 25.72 -10.54 -36.55
CA ASP A 370 27.00 -10.96 -37.11
C ASP A 370 26.83 -11.23 -38.61
N TYR A 371 27.12 -10.23 -39.44
CA TYR A 371 26.91 -10.31 -40.89
C TYR A 371 27.79 -11.38 -41.54
N TYR A 372 28.99 -11.65 -41.00
CA TYR A 372 29.86 -12.71 -41.50
C TYR A 372 29.25 -14.09 -41.22
N LYS A 373 28.67 -14.27 -40.03
CA LYS A 373 27.97 -15.51 -39.67
C LYS A 373 26.68 -15.69 -40.47
N ILE A 374 25.95 -14.61 -40.79
CA ILE A 374 24.75 -14.66 -41.64
C ILE A 374 25.07 -15.14 -43.05
N LEU A 375 26.20 -14.69 -43.62
CA LEU A 375 26.66 -15.11 -44.94
C LEU A 375 27.51 -16.40 -44.92
N GLU A 376 27.73 -17.01 -43.76
CA GLU A 376 28.57 -18.22 -43.61
C GLU A 376 29.99 -18.05 -44.17
N VAL A 377 30.59 -16.87 -43.98
CA VAL A 377 31.95 -16.54 -44.47
C VAL A 377 32.88 -16.13 -43.33
N ASP A 378 34.18 -16.37 -43.51
CA ASP A 378 35.20 -15.93 -42.55
C ASP A 378 35.38 -14.40 -42.58
N LYS A 379 35.86 -13.81 -41.48
CA LYS A 379 36.15 -12.37 -41.40
C LYS A 379 37.20 -11.92 -42.42
N ASN A 380 38.09 -12.82 -42.83
CA ASN A 380 39.12 -12.57 -43.84
C ASN A 380 38.67 -12.91 -45.26
N ALA A 381 37.40 -13.25 -45.48
CA ALA A 381 36.87 -13.63 -46.79
C ALA A 381 37.07 -12.50 -47.82
N SER A 382 37.44 -12.89 -49.05
CA SER A 382 37.57 -11.96 -50.16
C SER A 382 36.18 -11.47 -50.62
N GLU A 383 36.13 -10.34 -51.34
CA GLU A 383 34.88 -9.84 -51.91
C GLU A 383 34.21 -10.88 -52.84
N ALA A 384 35.02 -11.67 -53.55
CA ALA A 384 34.54 -12.75 -54.41
C ALA A 384 33.87 -13.88 -53.59
N ASP A 385 34.41 -14.21 -52.41
CA ASP A 385 33.86 -15.23 -51.52
C ASP A 385 32.54 -14.77 -50.90
N ILE A 386 32.46 -13.52 -50.45
CA ILE A 386 31.23 -12.89 -49.93
C ILE A 386 30.13 -12.89 -51.01
N LYS A 387 30.48 -12.51 -52.24
CA LYS A 387 29.58 -12.50 -53.41
C LYS A 387 29.13 -13.91 -53.81
N LYS A 388 29.98 -14.92 -53.65
CA LYS A 388 29.65 -16.33 -53.91
C LYS A 388 28.71 -16.87 -52.84
N ALA A 389 28.97 -16.56 -51.58
CA ALA A 389 28.14 -16.99 -50.45
C ALA A 389 26.75 -16.36 -50.48
N TYR A 390 26.66 -15.05 -50.75
CA TYR A 390 25.38 -14.36 -50.97
C TYR A 390 24.55 -15.03 -52.07
N ARG A 391 25.13 -15.28 -53.25
CA ARG A 391 24.43 -15.94 -54.36
C ARG A 391 23.87 -17.30 -53.98
N LYS A 392 24.67 -18.12 -53.28
CA LYS A 392 24.26 -19.45 -52.82
C LYS A 392 23.08 -19.37 -51.85
N LEU A 393 23.18 -18.51 -50.82
CA LEU A 393 22.18 -18.38 -49.77
C LEU A 393 20.90 -17.69 -50.27
N ALA A 394 21.02 -16.69 -51.16
CA ALA A 394 19.88 -16.02 -51.78
C ALA A 394 19.06 -16.98 -52.65
N LEU A 395 19.72 -17.85 -53.43
CA LEU A 395 19.04 -18.90 -54.21
C LEU A 395 18.37 -19.97 -53.33
N GLN A 396 18.93 -20.26 -52.16
CA GLN A 396 18.38 -21.23 -51.21
C GLN A 396 17.13 -20.69 -50.50
N TRP A 397 17.19 -19.43 -50.04
CA TRP A 397 16.13 -18.80 -49.27
C TRP A 397 15.20 -17.93 -50.11
N HIS A 398 15.23 -18.06 -51.44
CA HIS A 398 14.34 -17.29 -52.32
C HIS A 398 12.86 -17.58 -52.00
N PRO A 399 11.99 -16.56 -51.91
CA PRO A 399 10.57 -16.73 -51.57
C PRO A 399 9.83 -17.68 -52.51
N ASP A 400 10.29 -17.80 -53.77
CA ASP A 400 9.67 -18.70 -54.76
C ASP A 400 9.94 -20.19 -54.54
N LYS A 401 11.05 -20.54 -53.86
CA LYS A 401 11.40 -21.94 -53.56
C LYS A 401 10.74 -22.48 -52.29
N ASN A 402 10.30 -21.60 -51.40
CA ASN A 402 9.82 -21.95 -50.06
C ASN A 402 8.32 -21.57 -49.89
N LYS A 403 7.47 -22.04 -50.82
CA LYS A 403 6.02 -21.71 -50.89
C LYS A 403 5.11 -22.74 -50.21
N GLU A 404 5.65 -23.87 -49.73
CA GLU A 404 4.85 -25.02 -49.28
C GLU A 404 4.06 -24.75 -47.98
N SER A 405 4.51 -23.83 -47.13
CA SER A 405 3.81 -23.41 -45.91
C SER A 405 4.00 -21.92 -45.65
N GLU A 406 2.96 -21.26 -45.11
CA GLU A 406 3.00 -19.82 -44.80
C GLU A 406 4.05 -19.47 -43.75
N GLU A 407 4.35 -20.39 -42.82
CA GLU A 407 5.44 -20.23 -41.84
C GLU A 407 6.82 -20.34 -42.50
N GLN A 408 6.99 -21.26 -43.45
CA GLN A 408 8.24 -21.42 -44.20
C GLN A 408 8.50 -20.21 -45.11
N LYS A 409 7.45 -19.65 -45.72
CA LYS A 409 7.54 -18.42 -46.50
C LYS A 409 7.98 -17.24 -45.62
N LYS A 410 7.37 -17.06 -44.44
CA LYS A 410 7.76 -16.01 -43.49
C LYS A 410 9.20 -16.16 -43.01
N LEU A 411 9.65 -17.39 -42.75
CA LEU A 411 11.04 -17.67 -42.36
C LEU A 411 12.02 -17.39 -43.51
N ALA A 412 11.70 -17.84 -44.72
CA ALA A 412 12.50 -17.59 -45.92
C ALA A 412 12.60 -16.11 -46.24
N ASP A 413 11.48 -15.36 -46.19
CA ASP A 413 11.45 -13.91 -46.37
C ASP A 413 12.29 -13.18 -45.31
N LYS A 414 12.31 -13.67 -44.07
CA LYS A 414 13.16 -13.12 -43.01
C LYS A 414 14.64 -13.40 -43.30
N LYS A 415 14.98 -14.64 -43.65
CA LYS A 415 16.36 -15.06 -43.95
C LYS A 415 16.91 -14.35 -45.18
N PHE A 416 16.12 -14.25 -46.25
CA PHE A 416 16.49 -13.57 -47.48
C PHE A 416 16.81 -12.10 -47.23
N ARG A 417 16.01 -11.41 -46.39
CA ARG A 417 16.30 -10.03 -45.97
C ARG A 417 17.57 -9.92 -45.15
N GLU A 418 17.78 -10.78 -44.16
CA GLU A 418 19.01 -10.80 -43.33
C GLU A 418 20.27 -11.04 -44.21
N ILE A 419 20.18 -11.95 -45.19
CA ILE A 419 21.26 -12.25 -46.14
C ILE A 419 21.57 -11.05 -47.04
N ALA A 420 20.54 -10.37 -47.57
CA ALA A 420 20.72 -9.19 -48.40
C ALA A 420 21.31 -8.00 -47.62
N GLU A 421 20.85 -7.80 -46.38
CA GLU A 421 21.39 -6.80 -45.45
C GLU A 421 22.86 -7.08 -45.11
N ALA A 422 23.20 -8.34 -44.80
CA ALA A 422 24.58 -8.74 -44.55
C ALA A 422 25.49 -8.52 -45.75
N TYR A 423 25.01 -8.84 -46.96
CA TYR A 423 25.76 -8.61 -48.19
C TYR A 423 25.99 -7.13 -48.45
N SER A 424 24.98 -6.27 -48.30
CA SER A 424 25.11 -4.83 -48.56
C SER A 424 26.14 -4.14 -47.65
N VAL A 425 26.33 -4.66 -46.43
CA VAL A 425 27.35 -4.19 -45.49
C VAL A 425 28.74 -4.74 -45.84
N LEU A 426 28.83 -6.05 -46.14
CA LEU A 426 30.12 -6.72 -46.34
C LEU A 426 30.71 -6.57 -47.74
N SER A 427 29.89 -6.29 -48.76
CA SER A 427 30.36 -6.07 -50.14
C SER A 427 30.97 -4.69 -50.35
N ASP A 428 30.56 -3.69 -49.58
CA ASP A 428 31.11 -2.34 -49.66
C ASP A 428 32.31 -2.20 -48.72
N LYS A 429 33.47 -1.83 -49.28
CA LYS A 429 34.73 -1.73 -48.54
C LYS A 429 34.66 -0.74 -47.37
N GLN A 430 33.96 0.38 -47.51
CA GLN A 430 33.84 1.39 -46.46
C GLN A 430 32.87 0.92 -45.36
N LYS A 431 31.72 0.35 -45.74
CA LYS A 431 30.75 -0.20 -44.77
C LYS A 431 31.32 -1.40 -44.01
N ARG A 432 32.05 -2.28 -44.69
CA ARG A 432 32.76 -3.41 -44.08
C ARG A 432 33.79 -2.92 -43.06
N GLN A 433 34.60 -1.92 -43.42
CA GLN A 433 35.55 -1.31 -42.48
C GLN A 433 34.86 -0.67 -41.26
N GLN A 434 33.76 0.06 -41.47
CA GLN A 434 32.96 0.63 -40.37
C GLN A 434 32.43 -0.46 -39.44
N TYR A 435 31.87 -1.52 -40.02
CA TYR A 435 31.37 -2.68 -39.30
C TYR A 435 32.46 -3.39 -38.50
N ASP A 436 33.63 -3.61 -39.11
CA ASP A 436 34.81 -4.22 -38.49
C ASP A 436 35.39 -3.35 -37.36
N MET A 437 35.27 -2.02 -37.46
CA MET A 437 35.58 -1.06 -36.39
C MET A 437 34.51 -1.01 -35.28
N GLY A 438 33.46 -1.83 -35.38
CA GLY A 438 32.43 -1.97 -34.36
C GLY A 438 31.18 -1.11 -34.58
N VAL A 439 31.15 -0.27 -35.62
CA VAL A 439 30.04 0.63 -35.96
C VAL A 439 29.13 -0.04 -36.98
N ASP A 440 27.86 -0.30 -36.64
CA ASP A 440 26.91 -0.88 -37.61
C ASP A 440 26.49 0.18 -38.63
N PRO A 441 26.81 0.03 -39.94
CA PRO A 441 26.51 1.03 -40.96
C PRO A 441 25.00 1.22 -41.20
N ASN A 442 24.18 0.30 -40.70
CA ASN A 442 22.73 0.32 -40.84
C ASN A 442 22.01 0.74 -39.54
N ASP A 443 22.71 1.10 -38.44
CA ASP A 443 22.08 1.58 -37.19
C ASP A 443 21.64 3.06 -37.34
N PRO A 444 20.32 3.36 -37.34
CA PRO A 444 19.80 4.72 -37.57
C PRO A 444 20.18 5.73 -36.48
N MET A 445 20.66 5.28 -35.32
CA MET A 445 20.92 6.14 -34.15
C MET A 445 22.41 6.22 -33.77
N GLY A 446 23.31 5.68 -34.60
CA GLY A 446 24.75 5.56 -34.30
C GLY A 446 25.70 6.40 -35.14
N GLY A 447 25.24 7.05 -36.21
CA GLY A 447 26.10 7.82 -37.11
C GLY A 447 25.33 8.96 -37.78
N ALA A 448 25.93 10.15 -37.79
CA ALA A 448 25.40 11.30 -38.53
C ALA A 448 25.24 10.94 -40.02
N GLY A 449 24.00 10.90 -40.51
CA GLY A 449 23.69 10.75 -41.94
C GLY A 449 22.85 9.52 -42.25
N GLY A 450 21.53 9.67 -42.15
CA GLY A 450 20.59 8.68 -42.65
C GLY A 450 20.72 8.53 -44.16
N PHE A 451 21.05 7.32 -44.60
CA PHE A 451 20.71 6.82 -45.93
C PHE A 451 19.76 5.63 -45.72
N GLU A 452 18.46 5.89 -45.77
CA GLU A 452 17.46 4.84 -45.95
C GLU A 452 17.75 4.16 -47.29
N THR A 453 18.40 3.00 -47.25
CA THR A 453 18.50 2.14 -48.44
C THR A 453 17.26 1.26 -48.51
N ASN A 454 16.15 1.83 -49.00
CA ASN A 454 15.00 1.09 -49.50
C ASN A 454 15.36 0.37 -50.83
N ILE A 455 16.41 -0.46 -50.80
CA ILE A 455 16.76 -1.28 -51.96
C ILE A 455 16.01 -2.59 -51.82
N ASP A 456 15.02 -2.79 -52.68
CA ASP A 456 14.25 -4.02 -52.78
C ASP A 456 15.21 -5.22 -52.99
N PRO A 457 15.23 -6.21 -52.06
CA PRO A 457 16.08 -7.39 -52.17
C PRO A 457 15.93 -8.15 -53.50
N SER A 458 14.74 -8.05 -54.11
CA SER A 458 14.44 -8.60 -55.44
C SER A 458 15.23 -7.91 -56.56
N GLN A 459 15.50 -6.61 -56.42
CA GLN A 459 16.26 -5.83 -57.39
C GLN A 459 17.75 -6.15 -57.32
N ILE A 460 18.31 -6.37 -56.13
CA ILE A 460 19.72 -6.80 -55.97
C ILE A 460 19.93 -8.18 -56.60
N PHE A 461 18.99 -9.11 -56.40
CA PHE A 461 19.02 -10.43 -57.03
C PHE A 461 18.93 -10.35 -58.56
N LYS A 462 17.99 -9.57 -59.09
CA LYS A 462 17.83 -9.35 -60.54
C LYS A 462 19.04 -8.65 -61.17
N MET A 463 19.67 -7.70 -60.49
CA MET A 463 20.89 -7.04 -60.95
C MET A 463 22.06 -8.02 -61.10
N PHE A 464 22.04 -9.12 -60.35
CA PHE A 464 23.11 -10.08 -60.28
C PHE A 464 22.91 -11.31 -61.17
N PHE A 465 21.68 -11.82 -61.23
CA PHE A 465 21.30 -13.00 -62.02
C PHE A 465 20.61 -12.64 -63.35
N GLY A 466 20.37 -11.35 -63.61
CA GLY A 466 19.65 -10.85 -64.78
C GLY A 466 20.52 -10.25 -65.88
N SER A 467 21.84 -10.43 -65.85
CA SER A 467 22.73 -9.96 -66.92
C SER A 467 23.90 -10.90 -67.15
N GLU A 468 23.63 -12.01 -67.84
CA GLU A 468 24.44 -12.62 -68.91
C GLU A 468 24.00 -14.08 -69.12
N GLY A 469 23.51 -14.40 -70.33
CA GLY A 469 23.38 -15.78 -70.82
C GLY A 469 21.95 -16.35 -70.83
N GLY A 470 21.33 -16.32 -72.01
CA GLY A 470 19.94 -16.70 -72.30
C GLY A 470 19.40 -17.99 -71.68
N ALA A 471 18.18 -17.87 -71.14
CA ALA A 471 17.08 -18.82 -71.32
C ALA A 471 15.77 -18.06 -71.06
N ASP A 472 14.90 -18.08 -72.05
CA ASP A 472 13.57 -17.49 -72.08
C ASP A 472 12.69 -18.03 -70.94
N PHE A 473 12.11 -17.13 -70.14
CA PHE A 473 11.02 -17.46 -69.20
C PHE A 473 10.01 -16.30 -69.19
N GLY A 474 9.04 -16.42 -70.10
CA GLY A 474 7.62 -16.05 -69.98
C GLY A 474 7.23 -14.87 -69.10
N ASP A 475 6.81 -13.80 -69.78
CA ASP A 475 5.76 -12.85 -69.44
C ASP A 475 4.82 -13.28 -68.29
N PHE A 476 4.79 -12.49 -67.21
CA PHE A 476 3.68 -12.46 -66.26
C PHE A 476 3.40 -11.01 -65.84
N GLY A 477 2.24 -10.54 -66.30
CA GLY A 477 1.77 -9.18 -66.18
C GLY A 477 1.55 -8.69 -64.74
N PHE A 478 1.86 -7.41 -64.55
CA PHE A 478 1.50 -6.63 -63.37
C PHE A 478 -0.01 -6.35 -63.36
N GLY A 479 -0.74 -7.03 -62.47
CA GLY A 479 -2.13 -6.74 -62.14
C GLY A 479 -2.22 -5.74 -60.98
N ASN A 480 -2.83 -4.60 -61.28
CA ASN A 480 -3.19 -3.52 -60.36
C ASN A 480 -4.43 -3.94 -59.52
N MET A 481 -4.36 -3.92 -58.20
CA MET A 481 -5.53 -3.88 -57.27
C MET A 481 -5.08 -3.17 -55.98
N ALA A 482 -5.50 -1.93 -55.74
CA ALA A 482 -6.78 -1.49 -55.18
C ALA A 482 -6.95 -1.79 -53.67
N GLY A 483 -6.76 -0.74 -52.87
CA GLY A 483 -7.68 -0.25 -51.84
C GLY A 483 -8.19 -1.20 -50.74
N GLY A 484 -7.75 -0.95 -49.51
CA GLY A 484 -8.42 -1.36 -48.28
C GLY A 484 -8.11 -0.38 -47.14
N GLU A 485 -9.07 0.50 -46.84
CA GLU A 485 -9.05 1.46 -45.73
C GLU A 485 -9.50 0.86 -44.37
N PHE A 486 -9.28 1.66 -43.31
CA PHE A 486 -9.79 1.65 -41.92
C PHE A 486 -8.87 1.05 -40.81
N PRO A 487 -8.97 1.52 -39.54
CA PRO A 487 -8.81 2.90 -39.05
C PRO A 487 -8.09 3.03 -37.66
N GLY A 488 -7.60 4.23 -37.35
CA GLY A 488 -7.30 4.69 -35.97
C GLY A 488 -5.91 4.33 -35.44
N GLY A 489 -5.04 5.23 -34.99
CA GLY A 489 -5.23 6.61 -34.58
C GLY A 489 -4.70 6.78 -33.14
N PHE A 490 -3.39 7.00 -32.99
CA PHE A 490 -2.84 7.76 -31.86
C PHE A 490 -1.56 8.47 -32.33
N LYS A 491 -1.69 9.77 -32.60
CA LYS A 491 -0.60 10.69 -32.94
C LYS A 491 0.01 11.21 -31.64
N THR A 492 1.32 11.08 -31.48
CA THR A 492 2.09 11.93 -30.55
C THR A 492 2.86 12.93 -31.38
N VAL A 493 2.47 14.19 -31.29
CA VAL A 493 3.09 15.33 -31.97
C VAL A 493 4.29 15.79 -31.13
N PHE A 494 5.50 15.68 -31.68
CA PHE A 494 6.64 16.48 -31.24
C PHE A 494 6.81 17.64 -32.21
N THR A 495 6.37 18.83 -31.82
CA THR A 495 6.76 20.09 -32.46
C THR A 495 7.96 20.66 -31.70
N THR A 496 9.10 20.69 -32.35
CA THR A 496 10.23 21.56 -32.04
C THR A 496 9.82 23.02 -32.22
N ASN A 497 10.03 23.87 -31.20
CA ASN A 497 10.15 25.31 -31.43
C ASN A 497 11.24 25.89 -30.53
N LEU A 498 12.21 26.51 -31.19
CA LEU A 498 13.28 27.34 -30.65
C LEU A 498 12.71 28.76 -30.44
N GLY A 499 13.01 29.42 -29.30
CA GLY A 499 12.82 30.88 -29.21
C GLY A 499 12.60 31.47 -27.80
N GLY A 500 13.68 31.96 -27.20
CA GLY A 500 13.78 33.36 -26.71
C GLY A 500 13.01 33.87 -25.48
N MET A 501 13.79 34.19 -24.44
CA MET A 501 13.72 35.40 -23.57
C MET A 501 12.55 35.61 -22.58
N GLY A 502 12.89 35.85 -21.31
CA GLY A 502 12.00 36.52 -20.34
C GLY A 502 12.37 36.30 -18.87
N GLN A 503 12.55 37.39 -18.11
CA GLN A 503 13.15 37.48 -16.77
C GLN A 503 12.24 37.12 -15.57
N ASN A 504 12.93 36.85 -14.45
CA ASN A 504 12.60 37.15 -13.03
C ASN A 504 11.35 36.53 -12.36
N MET A 505 11.57 35.78 -11.27
CA MET A 505 11.16 36.20 -9.92
C MET A 505 11.73 35.26 -8.83
N ARG A 506 11.95 35.88 -7.67
CA ARG A 506 12.63 35.45 -6.44
C ARG A 506 11.78 34.48 -5.58
N GLY A 507 12.47 33.64 -4.81
CA GLY A 507 12.20 33.46 -3.37
C GLY A 507 11.54 32.15 -2.94
N GLY A 508 12.22 31.39 -2.07
CA GLY A 508 11.63 30.25 -1.36
C GLY A 508 12.65 29.31 -0.74
N SER A 509 13.13 29.69 0.45
CA SER A 509 13.99 28.95 1.39
C SER A 509 13.83 27.42 1.44
N GLY A 510 14.88 26.68 1.10
CA GLY A 510 15.02 25.24 1.35
C GLY A 510 16.00 24.96 2.50
N PHE A 511 15.49 24.39 3.58
CA PHE A 511 16.28 23.80 4.68
C PHE A 511 16.92 22.47 4.19
N PRO A 512 18.21 22.21 4.47
CA PRO A 512 18.83 20.94 4.12
C PRO A 512 18.58 19.91 5.23
N PHE A 513 17.81 18.87 4.93
CA PHE A 513 17.80 17.65 5.74
C PHE A 513 18.87 16.69 5.21
N GLN A 514 19.82 16.41 6.10
CA GLN A 514 21.04 15.65 5.92
C GLN A 514 20.71 14.14 5.81
N PHE A 515 21.25 13.49 4.78
CA PHE A 515 21.14 12.05 4.55
C PHE A 515 21.89 11.27 5.62
N GLY A 516 21.17 10.41 6.35
CA GLY A 516 21.75 9.39 7.22
C GLY A 516 22.11 8.15 6.42
N ASP A 517 23.37 8.08 6.00
CA ASP A 517 24.00 6.94 5.37
C ASP A 517 24.28 5.86 6.42
N PHE A 518 23.75 4.65 6.23
CA PHE A 518 24.03 3.49 7.08
C PHE A 518 25.32 2.83 6.57
N SER A 519 26.46 3.26 7.11
CA SER A 519 27.69 2.48 7.06
C SER A 519 28.39 2.49 8.42
N GLN A 520 28.76 1.28 8.85
CA GLN A 520 29.69 0.92 9.93
C GLN A 520 29.34 1.33 11.37
N GLN A 521 28.84 0.37 12.14
CA GLN A 521 29.28 0.19 13.52
C GLN A 521 29.12 -1.29 13.91
N GLY A 522 30.25 -1.93 14.21
CA GLY A 522 30.30 -3.33 14.65
C GLY A 522 31.71 -3.90 14.56
N GLY A 523 32.57 -3.53 15.50
CA GLY A 523 33.90 -4.10 15.66
C GLY A 523 34.26 -4.22 17.13
N ALA A 524 33.85 -5.33 17.75
CA ALA A 524 34.40 -5.78 19.02
C ALA A 524 35.70 -6.55 18.73
N GLY A 525 36.82 -6.11 19.32
CA GLY A 525 38.10 -6.80 19.28
C GLY A 525 38.62 -7.00 20.70
N PHE A 526 38.91 -8.25 21.05
CA PHE A 526 39.59 -8.64 22.29
C PHE A 526 40.93 -9.32 21.97
N SER A 527 41.88 -9.16 22.89
CA SER A 527 43.23 -9.78 23.04
C SER A 527 44.33 -9.28 22.08
N GLY A 528 45.57 -9.01 22.50
CA GLY A 528 46.28 -9.10 23.78
C GLY A 528 47.78 -8.77 23.58
N PHE A 529 48.50 -8.59 24.69
CA PHE A 529 49.98 -8.57 24.86
C PHE A 529 50.82 -7.33 24.43
N SER A 530 51.26 -6.52 25.41
CA SER A 530 52.63 -6.58 26.02
C SER A 530 53.03 -5.26 26.71
N PHE A 531 53.47 -5.37 27.97
CA PHE A 531 54.21 -4.37 28.79
C PHE A 531 55.67 -4.21 28.29
N PRO A 532 56.56 -3.32 28.82
CA PRO A 532 56.50 -2.51 30.06
C PRO A 532 57.02 -1.04 29.96
N GLY A 533 56.89 -0.27 31.06
CA GLY A 533 57.94 0.70 31.44
C GLY A 533 57.53 2.04 32.09
N MET A 534 57.71 2.11 33.43
CA MET A 534 58.13 3.25 34.28
C MET A 534 57.33 4.57 34.31
N GLN A 535 56.69 4.86 35.47
CA GLN A 535 57.10 5.84 36.52
C GLN A 535 56.98 7.32 36.06
N PHE A 536 56.27 8.23 36.72
CA PHE A 536 56.52 8.76 38.07
C PHE A 536 55.36 9.73 38.48
N THR A 537 54.93 9.69 39.76
CA THR A 537 54.46 10.82 40.65
C THR A 537 53.34 11.78 40.20
N GLN A 538 52.53 12.44 41.03
CA GLN A 538 52.38 12.69 42.48
C GLN A 538 50.92 13.19 42.63
N GLN A 539 50.14 12.69 43.60
CA GLN A 539 49.71 13.45 44.79
C GLN A 539 49.18 14.89 44.54
N GLN A 540 47.86 15.11 44.71
CA GLN A 540 47.28 15.78 45.90
C GLN A 540 45.82 16.20 45.69
N GLN A 541 44.97 15.68 46.58
CA GLN A 541 43.88 16.34 47.30
C GLN A 541 43.21 17.59 46.69
N ARG A 542 41.87 17.54 46.55
CA ARG A 542 40.95 18.40 47.31
C ARG A 542 39.50 17.89 47.29
N ARG A 543 38.93 17.88 48.50
CA ARG A 543 37.52 17.75 48.93
C ARG A 543 36.57 18.53 47.99
N LYS A 544 35.34 18.12 47.70
CA LYS A 544 34.25 17.63 48.54
C LYS A 544 33.34 16.71 47.73
#